data_AF-A0A078G0B0-F1
#
_entry.id   AF-A0A078G0B0-F1
#
_cell.length_a   1.000
_cell.length_b   1.000
_cell.length_c   1.000
_cell.angle_alpha   90.00
_cell.angle_beta   90.00
_cell.angle_gamma   90.00
#
_symmetry.space_group_name_H-M   'P 1'
#
loop_
_entity.id
_entity.type
_entity.pdbx_description
1 polymer ?
#
loop_
_entity_poly.entity_id
_entity_poly.type
_entity_poly.pdbx_seq_one_letter_code
_entity_poly.pdbx_strand_id
1 'polypeptide(L)'
;METCLDCKKATETVIDLRTGDTICTECSLVISDHYIDDCQEWRTFANDDNSDQDPNRVGAPTNPLLKSGGIGTIIKENTLSSVSKNDLLGLSRAHNLVRNKEEDLFKKACDAIKRMTEDLDLISGVEFRACEIVSKFDVDSSKKLRRGKQLTALCAASVSTACRELKLSRTLKEISTVASGVSLKDINKASMAIKRLLRSDQG
;
A
#
# COMPACT_ATOMS: atom_id res chain seq x y z
N MET A 1 -21.25 -12.59 17.86
CA MET A 1 -22.20 -13.68 18.18
C MET A 1 -23.55 -13.02 18.32
N GLU A 2 -24.44 -13.28 17.37
CA GLU A 2 -25.76 -12.64 17.33
C GLU A 2 -26.74 -13.37 18.25
N THR A 3 -27.73 -12.64 18.78
CA THR A 3 -28.72 -13.20 19.71
C THR A 3 -29.96 -13.60 18.92
N CYS A 4 -30.31 -14.89 18.94
CA CYS A 4 -31.55 -15.36 18.33
C CYS A 4 -32.74 -15.04 19.25
N LEU A 5 -33.77 -14.39 18.70
CA LEU A 5 -34.98 -14.01 19.44
C LEU A 5 -35.80 -15.21 19.93
N ASP A 6 -35.78 -16.30 19.18
CA ASP A 6 -36.55 -17.51 19.51
C ASP A 6 -35.79 -18.39 20.53
N CYS A 7 -34.48 -18.59 20.34
CA CYS A 7 -33.66 -19.33 21.31
C CYS A 7 -33.33 -18.52 22.56
N LYS A 8 -33.50 -17.19 22.54
CA LYS A 8 -33.18 -16.25 23.64
C LYS A 8 -31.76 -16.39 24.20
N LYS A 9 -30.84 -16.88 23.38
CA LYS A 9 -29.42 -17.09 23.70
C LYS A 9 -28.56 -16.65 22.52
N ALA A 10 -27.29 -16.38 22.80
CA ALA A 10 -26.30 -16.19 21.74
C ALA A 10 -26.10 -17.54 21.03
N THR A 11 -26.30 -17.56 19.72
CA THR A 11 -26.26 -18.78 18.90
C THR A 11 -25.23 -18.64 17.79
N GLU A 12 -24.68 -19.76 17.36
CA GLU A 12 -23.91 -19.80 16.12
C GLU A 12 -24.84 -19.60 14.93
N THR A 13 -24.39 -18.82 13.96
CA THR A 13 -25.16 -18.45 12.77
C THR A 13 -24.42 -18.89 11.53
N VAL A 14 -25.18 -19.25 10.49
CA VAL A 14 -24.67 -19.59 9.16
C VAL A 14 -25.25 -18.60 8.15
N ILE A 15 -24.43 -18.18 7.20
CA ILE A 15 -24.86 -17.30 6.12
C ILE A 15 -25.18 -18.17 4.90
N ASP A 16 -26.43 -18.19 4.45
CA ASP A 16 -26.78 -18.75 3.14
C ASP A 16 -26.52 -17.69 2.07
N LEU A 17 -25.37 -17.79 1.40
CA LEU A 17 -24.95 -16.89 0.33
C LEU A 17 -25.92 -16.89 -0.88
N ARG A 18 -26.73 -17.95 -1.06
CA ARG A 18 -27.65 -18.04 -2.20
C ARG A 18 -28.90 -17.17 -2.00
N THR A 19 -29.39 -17.08 -0.77
CA THR A 19 -30.55 -16.23 -0.44
C THR A 19 -30.13 -14.90 0.17
N GLY A 20 -28.91 -14.81 0.71
CA GLY A 20 -28.42 -13.65 1.44
C GLY A 20 -28.91 -13.62 2.89
N ASP A 21 -29.26 -14.77 3.49
CA ASP A 21 -29.84 -14.83 4.82
C ASP A 21 -28.83 -15.30 5.87
N THR A 22 -28.87 -14.67 7.04
CA THR A 22 -28.17 -15.13 8.24
C THR A 22 -29.12 -15.96 9.09
N ILE A 23 -28.83 -17.25 9.23
CA ILE A 23 -29.72 -18.26 9.78
C ILE A 23 -29.16 -18.79 11.09
N CYS A 24 -30.01 -18.91 12.11
CA CYS A 24 -29.69 -19.58 13.36
C CYS A 24 -29.50 -21.08 13.14
N THR A 25 -28.38 -21.64 13.60
CA THR A 25 -28.09 -23.10 13.47
C THR A 25 -28.99 -23.99 14.34
N GLU A 26 -29.58 -23.44 15.40
CA GLU A 26 -30.34 -24.19 16.40
C GLU A 26 -31.84 -24.29 16.08
N CYS A 27 -32.46 -23.20 15.63
CA CYS A 27 -33.90 -23.13 15.33
C CYS A 27 -34.24 -22.77 13.89
N SER A 28 -33.23 -22.58 13.02
CA SER A 28 -33.40 -22.21 11.61
C SER A 28 -34.13 -20.88 11.36
N LEU A 29 -34.26 -20.04 12.39
CA LEU A 29 -34.80 -18.69 12.23
C LEU A 29 -33.83 -17.80 11.46
N VAL A 30 -34.34 -17.07 10.48
CA VAL A 30 -33.60 -15.98 9.81
C VAL A 30 -33.49 -14.81 10.77
N ILE A 31 -32.26 -14.46 11.14
CA ILE A 31 -31.93 -13.38 12.09
C ILE A 31 -31.77 -12.06 11.35
N SER A 32 -31.13 -12.09 10.19
CA SER A 32 -30.96 -10.95 9.28
C SER A 32 -31.11 -11.43 7.85
N ASP A 33 -31.83 -10.64 7.06
CA ASP A 33 -31.94 -10.76 5.61
C ASP A 33 -30.97 -9.78 4.93
N HIS A 34 -30.75 -9.94 3.62
CA HIS A 34 -29.93 -9.05 2.78
C HIS A 34 -28.45 -8.93 3.20
N TYR A 35 -27.78 -10.07 3.36
CA TYR A 35 -26.34 -10.12 3.53
C TYR A 35 -25.63 -9.46 2.34
N ILE A 36 -24.82 -8.44 2.65
CA ILE A 36 -23.94 -7.80 1.68
C ILE A 36 -22.64 -8.59 1.68
N ASP A 37 -22.29 -9.14 0.51
CA ASP A 37 -21.02 -9.84 0.34
C ASP A 37 -19.87 -8.83 0.19
N ASP A 38 -18.97 -8.81 1.16
CA ASP A 38 -17.74 -8.01 1.16
C ASP A 38 -16.57 -8.72 0.44
N CYS A 39 -16.80 -9.91 -0.14
CA CYS A 39 -15.81 -10.59 -0.96
C CYS A 39 -15.43 -9.76 -2.20
N GLN A 40 -14.37 -10.20 -2.90
CA GLN A 40 -13.85 -9.49 -4.06
C GLN A 40 -14.97 -9.14 -5.05
N GLU A 41 -14.97 -7.89 -5.51
CA GLU A 41 -15.91 -7.34 -6.48
C GLU A 41 -16.16 -8.34 -7.61
N TRP A 42 -17.41 -8.43 -8.05
CA TRP A 42 -17.83 -9.28 -9.17
C TRP A 42 -16.82 -9.13 -10.31
N ARG A 43 -16.13 -10.22 -10.65
CA ARG A 43 -15.20 -10.22 -11.79
C ARG A 43 -15.99 -9.88 -13.05
N THR A 44 -15.90 -8.63 -13.49
CA THR A 44 -16.21 -8.28 -14.87
C THR A 44 -15.00 -8.71 -15.69
N PHE A 45 -15.20 -9.60 -16.66
CA PHE A 45 -14.15 -9.97 -17.62
C PHE A 45 -13.66 -8.77 -18.45
N ALA A 46 -14.32 -7.61 -18.32
CA ALA A 46 -13.87 -6.32 -18.83
C ALA A 46 -12.59 -5.79 -18.15
N ASN A 47 -12.16 -6.34 -17.01
CA ASN A 47 -10.87 -5.98 -16.40
C ASN A 47 -9.65 -6.52 -17.18
N ASP A 48 -9.82 -7.54 -18.04
CA ASP A 48 -8.75 -8.07 -18.89
C ASP A 48 -8.60 -7.29 -20.21
N ASP A 49 -9.65 -6.60 -20.65
CA ASP A 49 -9.52 -5.57 -21.67
C ASP A 49 -8.91 -4.34 -20.99
N ASN A 50 -7.79 -3.84 -21.52
CA ASN A 50 -7.10 -2.63 -21.05
C ASN A 50 -7.97 -1.33 -21.09
N SER A 51 -9.28 -1.46 -21.24
CA SER A 51 -10.26 -0.42 -20.96
C SER A 51 -10.44 -0.27 -19.45
N ASP A 52 -9.89 0.81 -18.91
CA ASP A 52 -10.04 1.33 -17.54
C ASP A 52 -11.49 1.77 -17.22
N GLN A 53 -12.46 0.92 -17.54
CA GLN A 53 -13.89 1.23 -17.61
C GLN A 53 -14.70 0.08 -17.00
N ASP A 54 -14.41 -0.29 -15.75
CA ASP A 54 -15.33 -1.11 -14.96
C ASP A 54 -16.43 -0.18 -14.40
N PRO A 55 -17.67 -0.21 -14.95
CA PRO A 55 -18.72 0.70 -14.51
C PRO A 55 -19.17 0.44 -13.07
N ASN A 56 -18.86 -0.73 -12.51
CA ASN A 56 -19.16 -1.07 -11.13
C ASN A 56 -18.09 -0.56 -10.16
N ARG A 57 -16.89 -0.22 -10.65
CA ARG A 57 -15.79 0.32 -9.84
C ARG A 57 -16.07 1.78 -9.50
N VAL A 58 -16.61 2.01 -8.30
CA VAL A 58 -16.92 3.34 -7.78
C VAL A 58 -15.75 3.99 -7.01
N GLY A 59 -14.66 3.26 -6.80
CA GLY A 59 -13.49 3.74 -6.07
C GLY A 59 -12.18 3.10 -6.52
N ALA A 60 -11.08 3.84 -6.34
CA ALA A 60 -9.73 3.34 -6.55
C ALA A 60 -9.20 2.62 -5.29
N PRO A 61 -8.30 1.63 -5.42
CA PRO A 61 -7.69 0.98 -4.26
C PRO A 61 -6.90 1.98 -3.42
N THR A 62 -7.09 1.93 -2.10
CA THR A 62 -6.31 2.72 -1.16
C THR A 62 -5.02 1.98 -0.80
N ASN A 63 -3.95 2.73 -0.54
CA ASN A 63 -2.68 2.15 -0.09
C ASN A 63 -2.47 2.48 1.39
N PRO A 64 -2.57 1.49 2.30
CA PRO A 64 -2.44 1.72 3.74
C PRO A 64 -1.02 2.14 4.17
N LEU A 65 -0.01 1.96 3.30
CA LEU A 65 1.35 2.41 3.57
C LEU A 65 1.50 3.94 3.43
N LEU A 66 0.54 4.61 2.80
CA LEU A 66 0.52 6.07 2.66
C LEU A 66 -0.27 6.71 3.80
N LYS A 67 0.25 7.81 4.37
CA LYS A 67 -0.38 8.54 5.49
C LYS A 67 -1.80 9.01 5.15
N SER A 68 -2.03 9.47 3.92
CA SER A 68 -3.33 9.90 3.41
C SER A 68 -4.10 8.78 2.70
N GLY A 69 -3.66 7.52 2.81
CA GLY A 69 -4.27 6.38 2.12
C GLY A 69 -4.15 6.41 0.59
N GLY A 70 -3.38 7.36 0.05
CA GLY A 70 -3.28 7.60 -1.40
C GLY A 70 -4.44 8.40 -2.00
N ILE A 71 -5.26 9.06 -1.18
CA ILE A 71 -6.39 9.87 -1.64
C ILE A 71 -5.86 11.07 -2.44
N GLY A 72 -6.08 11.07 -3.75
CA GLY A 72 -5.73 12.15 -4.64
C GLY A 72 -6.09 11.80 -6.08
N THR A 73 -6.47 12.80 -6.87
CA THR A 73 -6.78 12.62 -8.29
C THR A 73 -5.66 13.19 -9.16
N ILE A 74 -5.58 12.74 -10.41
CA ILE A 74 -4.64 13.26 -11.39
C ILE A 74 -5.43 13.95 -12.49
N ILE A 75 -5.08 15.19 -12.78
CA ILE A 75 -5.65 15.93 -13.92
C ILE A 75 -4.88 15.50 -15.17
N LYS A 76 -5.56 14.83 -16.11
CA LYS A 76 -5.00 14.37 -17.38
C LYS A 76 -5.84 14.89 -18.55
N GLU A 77 -5.19 15.21 -19.67
CA GLU A 77 -5.87 15.57 -20.92
C GLU A 77 -6.68 14.37 -21.42
N ASN A 78 -7.96 14.57 -21.71
CA ASN A 78 -8.78 13.57 -22.37
C ASN A 78 -9.00 14.00 -23.84
N THR A 79 -8.86 13.06 -24.78
CA THR A 79 -9.06 13.29 -26.22
C THR A 79 -10.45 13.79 -26.57
N LEU A 80 -11.44 13.61 -25.69
CA LEU A 80 -12.81 14.12 -25.84
C LEU A 80 -13.04 15.51 -25.23
N SER A 81 -12.09 16.07 -24.48
CA SER A 81 -12.29 17.33 -23.77
C SER A 81 -11.96 18.55 -24.64
N SER A 82 -12.90 19.49 -24.76
CA SER A 82 -12.74 20.77 -25.47
C SER A 82 -11.97 21.83 -24.67
N VAL A 83 -11.32 21.42 -23.57
CA VAL A 83 -10.59 22.32 -22.67
C VAL A 83 -9.31 22.78 -23.37
N SER A 84 -9.08 24.09 -23.38
CA SER A 84 -7.85 24.65 -23.94
C SER A 84 -6.63 24.11 -23.18
N LYS A 85 -5.58 23.74 -23.91
CA LYS A 85 -4.31 23.27 -23.31
C LYS A 85 -3.75 24.25 -22.27
N ASN A 86 -3.95 25.55 -22.47
CA ASN A 86 -3.51 26.57 -21.51
C ASN A 86 -4.26 26.50 -20.18
N ASP A 87 -5.57 26.23 -20.22
CA ASP A 87 -6.37 26.09 -19.01
C ASP A 87 -6.00 24.81 -18.27
N LEU A 88 -5.83 23.70 -19.00
CA LEU A 88 -5.36 22.45 -18.41
C LEU A 88 -3.99 22.60 -17.73
N LEU A 89 -3.06 23.33 -18.36
CA LEU A 89 -1.77 23.66 -17.77
C LEU A 89 -1.93 24.53 -16.51
N GLY A 90 -2.86 25.49 -16.52
CA GLY A 90 -3.20 26.29 -15.35
C GLY A 90 -3.72 25.44 -14.19
N LEU A 91 -4.66 24.53 -14.46
CA LEU A 91 -5.19 23.58 -13.48
C LEU A 91 -4.10 22.64 -12.95
N SER A 92 -3.26 22.10 -13.82
CA SER A 92 -2.15 21.22 -13.42
C SER A 92 -1.15 21.95 -12.54
N ARG A 93 -0.85 23.22 -12.83
CA ARG A 93 0.00 24.08 -11.97
C ARG A 93 -0.64 24.29 -10.61
N ALA A 94 -1.92 24.68 -10.55
CA ALA A 94 -2.64 24.88 -9.30
C ALA A 94 -2.69 23.60 -8.46
N HIS A 95 -2.94 22.44 -9.09
CA HIS A 95 -2.93 21.14 -8.44
C HIS A 95 -1.55 20.80 -7.85
N ASN A 96 -0.46 21.12 -8.55
CA ASN A 96 0.90 20.91 -8.06
C ASN A 96 1.27 21.78 -6.86
N LEU A 97 0.57 22.88 -6.60
CA LEU A 97 0.79 23.72 -5.41
C LEU A 97 0.24 23.05 -4.12
N VAL A 98 -0.85 22.29 -4.24
CA VAL A 98 -1.56 21.68 -3.11
C VAL A 98 -1.04 20.26 -2.82
N ARG A 99 -0.20 19.70 -3.68
CA ARG A 99 0.35 18.35 -3.54
C ARG A 99 1.12 18.13 -2.23
N ASN A 100 0.86 16.99 -1.59
CA ASN A 100 1.60 16.53 -0.42
C ASN A 100 3.02 16.09 -0.80
N LYS A 101 3.99 16.99 -0.57
CA LYS A 101 5.40 16.77 -0.90
C LYS A 101 6.05 15.65 -0.09
N GLU A 102 5.53 15.29 1.08
CA GLU A 102 6.08 14.22 1.92
C GLU A 102 5.73 12.85 1.34
N GLU A 103 4.47 12.66 0.93
CA GLU A 103 4.04 11.42 0.27
C GLU A 103 4.70 11.21 -1.08
N ASP A 104 4.96 12.29 -1.83
CA ASP A 104 5.74 12.21 -3.08
C ASP A 104 7.17 11.70 -2.84
N LEU A 105 7.76 11.98 -1.66
CA LEU A 105 9.07 11.41 -1.30
C LEU A 105 8.96 9.93 -0.95
N PHE A 106 7.90 9.53 -0.25
CA PHE A 106 7.65 8.12 0.04
C PHE A 106 7.40 7.31 -1.25
N LYS A 107 6.62 7.84 -2.20
CA LYS A 107 6.41 7.22 -3.52
C LYS A 107 7.73 7.02 -4.26
N LYS A 108 8.58 8.06 -4.31
CA LYS A 108 9.94 7.94 -4.88
C LYS A 108 10.81 6.92 -4.16
N ALA A 109 10.64 6.75 -2.85
CA ALA A 109 11.35 5.74 -2.08
C ALA A 109 10.88 4.32 -2.47
N CYS A 110 9.58 4.12 -2.63
CA CYS A 110 9.00 2.86 -3.10
C CYS A 110 9.45 2.53 -4.52
N ASP A 111 9.43 3.50 -5.44
CA ASP A 111 9.93 3.33 -6.81
C ASP A 111 11.42 2.93 -6.83
N ALA A 112 12.23 3.52 -5.94
CA ALA A 112 13.63 3.16 -5.80
C ALA A 112 13.82 1.75 -5.23
N ILE A 113 13.00 1.35 -4.24
CA ILE A 113 12.98 -0.01 -3.70
C ILE A 113 12.64 -1.01 -4.80
N LYS A 114 11.57 -0.74 -5.56
CA LYS A 114 11.11 -1.58 -6.66
C LYS A 114 12.20 -1.82 -7.70
N ARG A 115 12.88 -0.75 -8.14
CA ARG A 115 14.04 -0.88 -9.05
C ARG A 115 15.14 -1.75 -8.46
N MET A 116 15.50 -1.54 -7.18
CA MET A 116 16.54 -2.35 -6.54
C MET A 116 16.13 -3.82 -6.37
N THR A 117 14.85 -4.10 -6.10
CA THR A 117 14.36 -5.48 -5.98
C THR A 117 14.27 -6.16 -7.33
N GLU A 118 13.90 -5.45 -8.39
CA GLU A 118 13.91 -5.94 -9.78
C GLU A 118 15.34 -6.26 -10.24
N ASP A 119 16.30 -5.35 -10.01
CA ASP A 119 17.71 -5.54 -10.37
C ASP A 119 18.37 -6.71 -9.58
N LEU A 120 17.86 -7.02 -8.40
CA LEU A 120 18.33 -8.13 -7.54
C LEU A 120 17.50 -9.42 -7.69
N ASP A 121 16.48 -9.40 -8.58
CA ASP A 121 15.54 -10.49 -8.83
C ASP A 121 14.91 -11.04 -7.53
N LEU A 122 14.38 -10.13 -6.71
CA LEU A 122 13.76 -10.42 -5.41
C LEU A 122 12.25 -10.56 -5.53
N ILE A 123 11.68 -11.39 -4.65
CA ILE A 123 10.23 -11.64 -4.58
C ILE A 123 9.49 -10.35 -4.17
N SER A 124 8.28 -10.13 -4.71
CA SER A 124 7.39 -9.01 -4.38
C SER A 124 7.11 -8.84 -2.88
N GLY A 125 7.17 -9.92 -2.10
CA GLY A 125 7.08 -9.86 -0.63
C GLY A 125 8.21 -9.05 0.02
N VAL A 126 9.41 -9.05 -0.56
CA VAL A 126 10.55 -8.23 -0.09
C VAL A 126 10.31 -6.76 -0.39
N GLU A 127 9.80 -6.46 -1.59
CA GLU A 127 9.43 -5.09 -2.01
C GLU A 127 8.40 -4.50 -1.03
N PHE A 128 7.30 -5.23 -0.80
CA PHE A 128 6.24 -4.78 0.10
C PHE A 128 6.77 -4.52 1.52
N ARG A 129 7.54 -5.46 2.07
CA ARG A 129 8.09 -5.34 3.41
C ARG A 129 9.10 -4.19 3.52
N ALA A 130 9.92 -3.97 2.50
CA ALA A 130 10.85 -2.84 2.47
C ALA A 130 10.12 -1.49 2.44
N CYS A 131 9.03 -1.38 1.68
CA CYS A 131 8.15 -0.20 1.64
C CYS A 131 7.47 0.05 2.99
N GLU A 132 7.02 -1.01 3.66
CA GLU A 132 6.43 -0.93 5.01
C GLU A 132 7.44 -0.37 6.04
N ILE A 133 8.69 -0.85 6.02
CA ILE A 133 9.75 -0.35 6.90
C ILE A 133 9.99 1.16 6.68
N VAL A 134 9.98 1.61 5.42
CA VAL A 134 10.13 3.04 5.10
C VAL A 134 8.91 3.84 5.56
N SER A 135 7.71 3.28 5.46
CA SER A 135 6.48 3.94 5.92
C SER A 135 6.52 4.14 7.43
N LYS A 136 6.88 3.10 8.20
CA LYS A 136 7.07 3.20 9.65
C LYS A 136 8.14 4.23 10.02
N PHE A 137 9.22 4.31 9.25
CA PHE A 137 10.27 5.31 9.47
C PHE A 137 9.78 6.74 9.20
N ASP A 138 8.89 6.94 8.22
CA ASP A 138 8.33 8.26 7.90
C ASP A 138 7.25 8.70 8.89
N VAL A 139 6.54 7.75 9.53
CA VAL A 139 5.54 8.01 10.59
C VAL A 139 6.20 8.41 11.91
N ASP A 140 7.36 7.84 12.24
CA ASP A 140 8.12 8.24 13.42
C ASP A 140 8.60 9.70 13.29
N SER A 141 7.89 10.59 13.98
CA SER A 141 8.07 12.05 13.94
C SER A 141 9.48 12.52 14.36
N SER A 142 10.29 11.62 14.93
CA SER A 142 11.68 11.89 15.31
C SER A 142 12.65 11.96 14.12
N LYS A 143 12.30 11.38 12.95
CA LYS A 143 13.20 11.30 11.78
C LYS A 143 12.47 11.50 10.45
N LYS A 144 12.37 12.76 10.00
CA LYS A 144 11.84 13.07 8.66
C LYS A 144 12.66 12.42 7.54
N LEU A 145 11.97 11.94 6.51
CA LEU A 145 12.60 11.44 5.29
C LEU A 145 13.45 12.55 4.64
N ARG A 146 14.75 12.30 4.49
CA ARG A 146 15.69 13.26 3.89
C ARG A 146 15.89 12.97 2.41
N ARG A 147 15.91 14.01 1.58
CA ARG A 147 16.06 13.92 0.12
C ARG A 147 17.47 13.49 -0.30
N GLY A 148 17.58 12.95 -1.52
CA GLY A 148 18.86 12.67 -2.18
C GLY A 148 19.52 11.38 -1.69
N LYS A 149 20.85 11.41 -1.52
CA LYS A 149 21.67 10.22 -1.17
C LYS A 149 21.24 9.54 0.13
N GLN A 150 20.63 10.28 1.05
CA GLN A 150 20.17 9.73 2.32
C GLN A 150 18.87 8.94 2.17
N LEU A 151 18.03 9.28 1.19
CA LEU A 151 16.83 8.51 0.84
C LEU A 151 17.23 7.17 0.24
N THR A 152 18.13 7.18 -0.75
CA THR A 152 18.61 5.96 -1.40
C THR A 152 19.35 5.04 -0.41
N ALA A 153 20.11 5.61 0.53
CA ALA A 153 20.71 4.84 1.63
C ALA A 153 19.66 4.19 2.55
N LEU A 154 18.56 4.88 2.83
CA LEU A 154 17.46 4.33 3.62
C LEU A 154 16.75 3.19 2.88
N CYS A 155 16.44 3.36 1.60
CA CYS A 155 15.85 2.33 0.74
C CYS A 155 16.75 1.09 0.66
N ALA A 156 18.06 1.27 0.46
CA ALA A 156 19.01 0.15 0.42
C ALA A 156 19.06 -0.60 1.77
N ALA A 157 19.02 0.15 2.87
CA ALA A 157 19.00 -0.43 4.21
C ALA A 157 17.68 -1.15 4.53
N SER A 158 16.53 -0.65 4.03
CA SER A 158 15.24 -1.30 4.22
C SER A 158 15.15 -2.61 3.44
N VAL A 159 15.61 -2.64 2.18
CA VAL A 159 15.74 -3.88 1.40
C VAL A 159 16.63 -4.90 2.11
N SER A 160 17.79 -4.49 2.61
CA SER A 160 18.67 -5.40 3.37
C SER A 160 17.99 -5.96 4.61
N THR A 161 17.17 -5.16 5.29
CA THR A 161 16.46 -5.57 6.51
C THR A 161 15.31 -6.53 6.19
N ALA A 162 14.52 -6.23 5.15
CA ALA A 162 13.45 -7.11 4.66
C ALA A 162 14.00 -8.47 4.20
N CYS A 163 15.11 -8.48 3.45
CA CYS A 163 15.80 -9.71 3.06
C CYS A 163 16.24 -10.56 4.28
N ARG A 164 16.68 -9.92 5.37
CA ARG A 164 17.06 -10.64 6.61
C ARG A 164 15.85 -11.24 7.32
N GLU A 165 14.74 -10.51 7.41
CA GLU A 165 13.50 -11.01 8.03
C GLU A 165 12.93 -12.20 7.26
N LEU A 166 12.96 -12.16 5.92
CA LEU A 166 12.49 -13.22 5.03
C LEU A 166 13.51 -14.35 4.81
N LYS A 167 14.63 -14.36 5.54
CA LYS A 167 15.72 -15.35 5.42
C LYS A 167 16.35 -15.46 4.01
N LEU A 168 16.19 -14.44 3.18
CA LEU A 168 16.78 -14.31 1.84
C LEU A 168 18.01 -13.38 1.91
N SER A 169 18.97 -13.67 2.77
CA SER A 169 20.04 -12.72 3.10
C SER A 169 20.97 -12.45 1.90
N ARG A 170 20.85 -11.26 1.32
CA ARG A 170 21.81 -10.67 0.35
C ARG A 170 22.91 -9.91 1.08
N THR A 171 24.10 -9.86 0.48
CA THR A 171 25.22 -9.13 1.09
C THR A 171 25.02 -7.62 0.94
N LEU A 172 25.50 -6.84 1.91
CA LEU A 172 25.44 -5.37 1.82
C LEU A 172 26.23 -4.83 0.61
N LYS A 173 27.20 -5.60 0.10
CA LYS A 173 27.96 -5.27 -1.11
C LYS A 173 27.09 -5.38 -2.36
N GLU A 174 26.32 -6.45 -2.50
CA GLU A 174 25.34 -6.63 -3.59
C GLU A 174 24.30 -5.51 -3.61
N ILE A 175 23.79 -5.14 -2.44
CA ILE A 175 22.80 -4.05 -2.36
C ILE A 175 23.48 -2.70 -2.69
N SER A 176 24.73 -2.50 -2.26
CA SER A 176 25.48 -1.28 -2.57
C SER A 176 25.83 -1.14 -4.05
N THR A 177 25.98 -2.24 -4.81
CA THR A 177 26.23 -2.18 -6.25
C THR A 177 25.01 -1.72 -7.03
N VAL A 178 23.82 -2.09 -6.56
CA VAL A 178 22.54 -1.70 -7.17
C VAL A 178 22.07 -0.32 -6.68
N ALA A 179 22.39 0.02 -5.43
CA ALA A 179 22.10 1.34 -4.86
C ALA A 179 23.04 2.42 -5.43
N SER A 180 22.66 2.98 -6.58
CA SER A 180 23.33 4.07 -7.30
C SER A 180 23.99 5.11 -6.37
N GLY A 181 25.33 5.05 -6.24
CA GLY A 181 26.15 6.11 -5.62
C GLY A 181 26.11 6.21 -4.09
N VAL A 182 25.67 5.16 -3.38
CA VAL A 182 25.62 5.15 -1.91
C VAL A 182 26.82 4.40 -1.32
N SER A 183 27.44 4.96 -0.27
CA SER A 183 28.55 4.30 0.42
C SER A 183 28.04 3.22 1.39
N LEU A 184 28.81 2.14 1.56
CA LEU A 184 28.56 1.11 2.57
C LEU A 184 28.41 1.67 4.00
N LYS A 185 29.09 2.78 4.31
CA LYS A 185 29.00 3.44 5.62
C LYS A 185 27.61 4.03 5.84
N ASP A 186 27.03 4.65 4.82
CA ASP A 186 25.72 5.28 4.90
C ASP A 186 24.60 4.23 5.02
N ILE A 187 24.70 3.13 4.26
CA ILE A 187 23.77 1.99 4.36
C ILE A 187 23.80 1.40 5.77
N ASN A 188 25.00 1.21 6.35
CA ASN A 188 25.12 0.70 7.72
C ASN A 188 24.52 1.67 8.76
N LYS A 189 24.76 2.97 8.61
CA LYS A 189 24.18 4.00 9.48
C LYS A 189 22.65 4.00 9.41
N ALA A 190 22.08 3.89 8.21
CA ALA A 190 20.64 3.78 8.01
C ALA A 190 20.08 2.46 8.57
N SER A 191 20.76 1.33 8.35
CA SER A 191 20.35 0.02 8.89
C SER A 191 20.31 0.01 10.41
N MET A 192 21.28 0.66 11.09
CA MET A 192 21.24 0.83 12.54
C MET A 192 20.04 1.68 13.01
N ALA A 193 19.70 2.73 12.26
CA ALA A 193 18.54 3.55 12.57
C ALA A 193 17.22 2.78 12.43
N ILE A 194 17.08 1.96 11.38
CA ILE A 194 15.93 1.07 11.15
C ILE A 194 15.84 0.02 12.26
N LYS A 195 16.94 -0.64 12.62
CA LYS A 195 16.96 -1.65 13.70
C LYS A 195 16.51 -1.08 15.04
N ARG A 196 16.85 0.17 15.35
CA ARG A 196 16.37 0.84 16.57
C ARG A 196 14.87 1.06 16.52
N LEU A 197 14.33 1.46 15.37
CA LEU A 197 12.90 1.67 15.17
C LEU A 197 12.11 0.36 15.30
N LEU A 198 12.56 -0.71 14.64
CA LEU A 198 11.89 -2.02 14.71
C LEU A 198 11.91 -2.64 16.12
N ARG A 199 12.91 -2.32 16.95
CA ARG A 199 12.95 -2.77 18.35
C ARG A 199 11.97 -2.01 19.24
N SER A 200 11.71 -0.74 18.96
CA SER A 200 10.73 0.06 19.70
C SER A 200 9.29 -0.36 19.45
N ASP A 201 9.01 -0.98 18.29
CA ASP A 201 7.68 -1.41 17.86
C ASP A 201 7.26 -2.77 18.44
N GLN A 202 8.18 -3.47 19.14
CA GLN A 202 7.95 -4.79 19.76
C GLN A 202 7.74 -4.73 21.28
N GLY A 203 7.65 -3.53 21.87
CA GLY A 203 7.38 -3.31 23.30
C GLY A 203 6.07 -2.58 23.49
#